data_AF-A0AAD9WXL6-F1
#
_entry.id   AF-A0AAD9WXL6-F1
#
_cell.length_a   1.000
_cell.length_b   1.000
_cell.length_c   1.000
_cell.angle_alpha   90.00
_cell.angle_beta   90.00
_cell.angle_gamma   90.00
#
_symmetry.space_group_name_H-M   'P 1'
#
loop_
_entity.id
_entity.type
_entity.pdbx_description
1 polymer ?
#
loop_
_entity_poly.entity_id
_entity_poly.type
_entity_poly.pdbx_seq_one_letter_code
_entity_poly.pdbx_strand_id
1 'polypeptide(L)' 'MDAVFENQDGNYWFNASNLETGWARFATLSYFSQHGNGLLVKDVCSVEADVTIHGIASAL' A
#
# COMPACT_ATOMS: atom_id res chain seq x y z
N MET A 1 13.20 -8.36 -12.29
CA MET A 1 13.91 -7.76 -11.15
C MET A 1 13.72 -6.25 -11.28
N ASP A 2 12.97 -5.56 -10.43
CA ASP A 2 12.61 -5.86 -9.04
C ASP A 2 11.16 -5.45 -8.72
N ALA A 3 10.37 -6.40 -8.21
CA ALA A 3 9.22 -6.06 -7.39
C ALA A 3 9.77 -5.84 -5.98
N VAL A 4 9.79 -4.59 -5.52
CA VAL A 4 10.15 -4.31 -4.12
C VAL A 4 8.87 -4.07 -3.36
N PHE A 5 8.33 -5.16 -2.80
CA PHE A 5 7.39 -5.12 -1.70
C PHE A 5 8.22 -4.97 -0.42
N GLU A 6 8.51 -3.74 -0.02
CA GLU A 6 9.18 -3.49 1.25
C GLU A 6 8.16 -3.71 2.36
N ASN A 7 8.23 -4.81 3.12
CA ASN A 7 7.34 -4.95 4.29
C ASN A 7 7.70 -3.88 5.31
N GLN A 8 6.74 -3.03 5.68
CA GLN A 8 6.84 -2.29 6.94
C GLN A 8 6.36 -3.25 8.03
N ASP A 9 7.30 -3.90 8.72
CA ASP A 9 7.04 -4.68 9.94
C ASP A 9 6.69 -3.76 11.13
N GLY A 10 5.76 -2.81 10.93
CA GLY A 10 5.46 -1.75 11.87
C GLY A 10 3.97 -1.60 12.10
N ASN A 11 3.53 -1.82 13.33
CA ASN A 11 2.20 -1.41 13.79
C ASN A 11 2.02 0.10 13.52
N TYR A 12 1.06 0.47 12.67
CA TYR A 12 0.73 1.88 12.41
C TYR A 12 -0.41 2.35 13.30
N TRP A 13 -0.21 3.46 14.01
CA TRP A 13 -1.24 4.06 14.84
C TRP A 13 -1.95 5.20 14.12
N PHE A 14 -3.15 4.92 13.61
CA PHE A 14 -4.01 5.93 13.00
C PHE A 14 -4.49 6.93 14.05
N ASN A 15 -4.32 8.22 13.77
CA ASN A 15 -4.84 9.32 14.61
C ASN A 15 -5.01 10.60 13.77
N ALA A 16 -5.48 11.68 14.37
CA ALA A 16 -5.78 12.94 13.67
C ALA A 16 -4.57 13.55 12.92
N SER A 17 -3.34 13.26 13.35
CA SER A 17 -2.10 13.70 12.69
C SER A 17 -1.49 12.62 11.78
N ASN A 18 -1.89 11.36 11.94
CA ASN A 18 -1.37 10.19 11.24
C ASN A 18 -2.53 9.47 10.53
N LEU A 19 -3.03 10.06 9.46
CA LEU A 19 -4.25 9.61 8.78
C LEU A 19 -4.00 8.47 7.79
N GLU A 20 -2.78 8.36 7.25
CA GLU A 20 -2.46 7.44 6.16
C GLU A 20 -1.12 6.74 6.37
N THR A 21 -1.07 5.48 5.94
CA THR A 21 0.15 4.68 5.89
C THR A 21 0.19 3.89 4.59
N GLY A 22 1.38 3.48 4.19
CA GLY A 22 1.60 2.72 2.99
C GLY A 22 3.04 2.85 2.50
N TRP A 23 3.23 2.57 1.22
CA TRP A 23 4.54 2.53 0.60
C TRP A 23 4.72 3.66 -0.39
N ALA A 24 5.67 4.55 -0.10
CA ALA A 24 6.06 5.62 -1.02
C ALA A 24 6.53 5.07 -2.39
N ARG A 25 6.99 3.81 -2.43
CA ARG A 25 7.42 3.11 -3.65
C ARG A 25 6.82 1.71 -3.75
N PHE A 26 5.49 1.63 -3.81
CA PHE A 26 4.77 0.36 -3.97
C PHE A 26 5.18 -0.42 -5.24
N ALA A 27 5.32 0.28 -6.38
CA ALA A 27 5.77 -0.29 -7.64
C ALA A 27 6.51 0.76 -8.46
N THR A 28 7.46 0.33 -9.30
CA THR A 28 8.06 1.23 -10.28
C THR A 28 7.06 1.50 -11.42
N LEU A 29 7.09 2.71 -11.97
CA LEU A 29 6.19 3.08 -13.07
C LEU A 29 6.40 2.18 -14.31
N SER A 30 7.64 1.80 -14.60
CA SER A 30 7.98 0.92 -15.73
C SER A 30 7.42 -0.49 -15.55
N TYR A 31 7.43 -1.02 -14.32
CA TYR A 31 6.82 -2.30 -14.00
C TYR A 31 5.29 -2.23 -14.07
N PHE A 32 4.70 -1.15 -13.53
CA PHE A 32 3.25 -0.94 -13.51
C PHE A 32 2.63 -0.82 -14.91
N SER A 33 3.26 -0.06 -15.81
CA SER A 33 2.71 0.22 -17.14
C SER A 33 3.01 -0.86 -18.20
N GLN A 34 3.84 -1.85 -17.88
CA GLN A 34 4.18 -2.90 -18.81
C GLN A 34 2.96 -3.80 -19.07
N HIS A 35 2.44 -3.76 -20.30
CA HIS A 35 1.25 -4.52 -20.73
C HIS A 35 1.28 -6.02 -20.37
N GLY A 36 2.46 -6.63 -20.37
CA GLY A 36 2.63 -8.05 -20.05
C GLY A 36 2.43 -8.39 -18.56
N ASN A 37 2.44 -7.41 -17.66
CA ASN A 37 2.34 -7.63 -16.22
C ASN A 37 0.89 -7.67 -15.73
N GLY A 38 -0.08 -7.26 -16.55
CA GLY A 38 -1.51 -7.32 -16.22
C GLY A 38 -1.97 -6.35 -15.10
N LEU A 39 -1.10 -5.48 -14.61
CA LEU A 39 -1.38 -4.53 -13.52
C LEU A 39 -2.24 -3.34 -13.97
N LEU A 40 -2.12 -2.96 -15.25
CA LEU A 40 -2.87 -1.89 -15.88
C LEU A 40 -3.55 -2.42 -17.14
N VAL A 41 -4.87 -2.62 -17.07
CA VAL A 41 -5.68 -3.14 -18.17
C VAL A 41 -6.74 -2.12 -18.52
N LYS A 42 -6.71 -1.61 -19.76
CA LYS A 42 -7.63 -0.55 -20.23
C LYS A 42 -7.61 0.68 -19.30
N ASP A 43 -6.41 1.09 -18.90
CA ASP A 43 -6.17 2.20 -17.96
C ASP A 43 -6.83 2.02 -16.57
N VAL A 44 -7.16 0.78 -16.21
CA VAL A 44 -7.69 0.41 -14.89
C VAL A 44 -6.67 -0.47 -14.17
N CYS A 45 -6.42 -0.15 -12.90
CA CYS A 45 -5.68 -0.98 -11.97
C CYS A 45 -6.55 -1.30 -10.75
N SER A 46 -6.44 -2.53 -10.24
CA SER A 46 -7.02 -2.92 -8.96
C SER A 46 -5.89 -3.02 -7.91
N VAL A 47 -6.09 -2.37 -6.77
CA VAL A 47 -5.18 -2.41 -5.63
C VAL A 47 -5.95 -2.96 -4.45
N GLU A 48 -5.39 -3.98 -3.81
CA GLU A 48 -5.99 -4.65 -2.65
C GLU A 48 -5.10 -4.43 -1.42
N ALA A 49 -5.72 -4.30 -0.26
CA ALA A 49 -5.04 -4.22 1.02
C ALA A 49 -5.81 -5.06 2.05
N ASP A 50 -5.08 -5.84 2.83
CA ASP A 50 -5.61 -6.53 4.00
C ASP A 50 -5.20 -5.75 5.26
N VAL A 51 -6.17 -5.42 6.11
CA VAL A 51 -5.97 -4.56 7.28
C VAL A 51 -6.56 -5.23 8.51
N THR A 52 -5.70 -5.51 9.49
CA THR A 52 -6.12 -6.00 10.80
C THR A 52 -5.98 -4.91 11.86
N ILE A 53 -7.07 -4.61 12.58
CA ILE A 53 -7.05 -3.67 13.69
C ILE A 53 -6.80 -4.43 14.99
N HIS A 54 -5.66 -4.18 15.63
CA HIS A 54 -5.27 -4.84 16.88
C HIS A 54 -5.90 -4.20 18.13
N GLY A 55 -6.32 -2.94 18.06
CA GLY A 55 -6.93 -2.23 19.19
C GLY A 55 -7.22 -0.76 18.88
N ILE A 56 -7.94 -0.11 19.79
CA ILE A 56 -8.29 1.31 19.74
C ILE A 56 -7.92 1.90 21.10
N ALA A 57 -7.24 3.05 21.12
CA ALA A 57 -7.08 3.85 22.32
C ALA A 57 -8.02 5.06 22.23
N SER A 58 -8.77 5.30 23.30
CA SER A 58 -9.54 6.53 23.46
C SER A 58 -8.66 7.60 24.08
N ALA A 59 -8.71 8.81 23.53
CA ALA A 59 -8.28 9.99 24.27
C ALA A 59 -9.36 10.28 25.33
N LEU A 60 -8.92 10.54 26.57
CA LEU A 60 -9.80 10.92 27.68
C LEU A 60 -10.33 12.35 27.52
#